data_AF-A0A940MCA9-F1
#
_entry.id   AF-A0A940MCA9-F1
#
_cell.length_a   1.000
_cell.length_b   1.000
_cell.length_c   1.000
_cell.angle_alpha   90.00
_cell.angle_beta   90.00
_cell.angle_gamma   90.00
#
_symmetry.space_group_name_H-M   'P 1'
#
loop_
_entity.id
_entity.type
_entity.pdbx_description
1 polymer ?
#
loop_
_entity_poly.entity_id
_entity_poly.type
_entity_poly.pdbx_seq_one_letter_code
_entity_poly.pdbx_strand_id
1 'polypeptide(L)'
;MPQAPQSLLVHAGTFAAVGPGGDIAGTSGRSPDGLFARDARHLSRWRLTVDGTPPVVLTPAQDGGGTAVLAPEATRDEPPACVVLRRQALYDGRLTERLTFSSNVGHDTALTVVVEADADFADQFELRSDLRTYDKPGAVRAVETTAEGVDFAYRRGDWHSTTSVTATPAPTEVIALAGTARALVWRLDLPAHGRADLALTVTARPSGAPAPAAGPAGSGP
;
A
#
# COMPACT_ATOMS: atom_id res chain seq x y z
N MET A 1 -5.95 25.22 5.91
CA MET A 1 -6.69 24.52 4.84
C MET A 1 -7.49 23.41 5.47
N PRO A 2 -8.76 23.17 5.05
CA PRO A 2 -9.51 22.02 5.52
C PRO A 2 -8.77 20.73 5.13
N GLN A 3 -8.78 19.78 6.04
CA GLN A 3 -8.12 18.49 5.90
C GLN A 3 -8.81 17.66 4.80
N ALA A 4 -8.04 16.99 3.95
CA ALA A 4 -8.62 16.03 3.03
C ALA A 4 -9.25 14.88 3.83
N PRO A 5 -10.45 14.41 3.47
CA PRO A 5 -11.09 13.30 4.16
C PRO A 5 -10.20 12.05 4.10
N GLN A 6 -10.08 11.33 5.21
CA GLN A 6 -9.35 10.07 5.32
C GLN A 6 -10.32 8.98 5.77
N SER A 7 -10.09 7.75 5.34
CA SER A 7 -10.75 6.56 5.87
C SER A 7 -9.85 5.93 6.92
N LEU A 8 -10.37 5.68 8.12
CA LEU A 8 -9.64 5.01 9.19
C LEU A 8 -10.06 3.54 9.30
N LEU A 9 -9.13 2.63 9.02
CA LEU A 9 -9.30 1.19 9.25
C LEU A 9 -8.63 0.83 10.58
N VAL A 10 -9.32 0.09 11.46
CA VAL A 10 -8.81 -0.24 12.79
C VAL A 10 -9.05 -1.71 13.10
N HIS A 11 -8.02 -2.41 13.57
CA HIS A 11 -8.16 -3.78 14.08
C HIS A 11 -7.03 -4.12 15.06
N ALA A 12 -7.39 -4.65 16.23
CA ALA A 12 -6.45 -5.19 17.24
C ALA A 12 -5.19 -4.34 17.50
N GLY A 13 -5.35 -3.03 17.72
CA GLY A 13 -4.24 -2.12 18.03
C GLY A 13 -3.36 -1.73 16.82
N THR A 14 -3.76 -2.14 15.61
CA THR A 14 -3.23 -1.64 14.35
C THR A 14 -4.27 -0.71 13.73
N PHE A 15 -3.82 0.36 13.08
CA PHE A 15 -4.71 1.22 12.30
C PHE A 15 -4.05 1.64 10.98
N ALA A 16 -4.86 1.85 9.95
CA ALA A 16 -4.44 2.40 8.68
C ALA A 16 -5.28 3.65 8.39
N ALA A 17 -4.62 4.79 8.26
CA ALA A 17 -5.22 6.02 7.78
C ALA A 17 -4.88 6.18 6.30
N VAL A 18 -5.89 6.13 5.44
CA VAL A 18 -5.74 6.19 3.98
C VAL A 18 -6.55 7.35 3.41
N GLY A 19 -6.09 7.91 2.28
CA GLY A 19 -6.82 8.93 1.55
C GLY A 19 -8.10 8.41 0.89
N PRO A 20 -8.88 9.29 0.23
CA PRO A 20 -10.18 8.92 -0.35
C PRO A 20 -10.12 7.81 -1.39
N GLY A 21 -8.99 7.72 -2.13
CA GLY A 21 -8.74 6.68 -3.12
C GLY A 21 -8.03 5.43 -2.56
N GLY A 22 -7.76 5.37 -1.25
CA GLY A 22 -6.99 4.31 -0.59
C GLY A 22 -5.48 4.52 -0.54
N ASP A 23 -4.98 5.66 -1.02
CA ASP A 23 -3.54 5.96 -1.03
C ASP A 23 -3.01 6.46 0.32
N ILE A 24 -1.72 6.22 0.56
CA ILE A 24 -0.92 6.77 1.66
C ILE A 24 0.19 7.63 1.05
N ALA A 25 0.21 8.91 1.42
CA ALA A 25 1.14 9.89 0.91
C ALA A 25 2.37 10.13 1.80
N GLY A 26 2.33 9.72 3.06
CA GLY A 26 3.43 9.87 4.03
C GLY A 26 3.38 11.17 4.81
N THR A 27 2.21 11.79 4.88
CA THR A 27 1.96 13.04 5.59
C THR A 27 2.26 12.90 7.09
N SER A 28 2.79 13.99 7.66
CA SER A 28 3.02 14.15 9.10
C SER A 28 2.20 15.34 9.59
N GLY A 29 2.07 15.48 10.91
CA GLY A 29 1.41 16.61 11.55
C GLY A 29 0.21 16.19 12.37
N ARG A 30 -0.91 16.93 12.24
CA ARG A 30 -2.11 16.68 13.06
C ARG A 30 -2.83 15.40 12.67
N SER A 31 -2.67 14.97 11.41
CA SER A 31 -3.42 13.88 10.82
C SER A 31 -2.52 13.07 9.88
N PRO A 32 -1.48 12.40 10.42
CA PRO A 32 -0.58 11.60 9.62
C PRO A 32 -1.33 10.43 8.97
N ASP A 33 -0.97 10.09 7.74
CA ASP A 33 -1.42 8.88 7.06
C ASP A 33 -0.36 7.77 7.14
N GLY A 34 -0.82 6.54 6.93
CA GLY A 34 0.03 5.36 7.01
C GLY A 34 -0.64 4.15 7.64
N LEU A 35 0.09 3.03 7.64
CA LEU A 35 -0.19 1.85 8.46
C LEU A 35 0.63 1.97 9.75
N PHE A 36 -0.02 1.87 10.90
CA PHE A 36 0.59 2.05 12.21
C PHE A 36 0.40 0.82 13.09
N ALA A 37 1.49 0.38 13.70
CA ALA A 37 1.49 -0.73 14.67
C ALA A 37 2.51 -0.44 15.76
N ARG A 38 2.14 -0.66 17.04
CA ARG A 38 2.98 -0.45 18.23
C ARG A 38 3.85 0.84 18.15
N ASP A 39 3.18 1.98 18.03
CA ASP A 39 3.78 3.33 18.04
C ASP A 39 4.71 3.70 16.87
N ALA A 40 4.78 2.89 15.81
CA ALA A 40 5.56 3.19 14.61
C ALA A 40 4.72 3.13 13.33
N ARG A 41 5.08 3.97 12.34
CA ARG A 41 4.54 3.94 10.97
C ARG A 41 5.25 2.86 10.15
N HIS A 42 4.54 1.77 9.93
CA HIS A 42 5.01 0.62 9.16
C HIS A 42 4.86 0.78 7.65
N LEU A 43 3.94 1.61 7.18
CA LEU A 43 3.77 1.95 5.76
C LEU A 43 3.60 3.46 5.64
N SER A 44 4.59 4.13 5.04
CA SER A 44 4.62 5.59 4.86
C SER A 44 4.28 6.00 3.42
N ARG A 45 4.28 5.06 2.48
CA ARG A 45 3.84 5.30 1.11
C ARG A 45 3.08 4.09 0.60
N TRP A 46 1.94 4.35 -0.03
CA TRP A 46 1.13 3.36 -0.73
C TRP A 46 0.37 4.08 -1.84
N ARG A 47 0.83 4.02 -3.08
CA ARG A 47 0.24 4.81 -4.18
C ARG A 47 0.01 3.95 -5.39
N LEU A 48 -1.22 3.97 -5.91
CA LEU A 48 -1.58 3.29 -7.14
C LEU A 48 -1.44 4.23 -8.34
N THR A 49 -0.81 3.75 -9.40
CA THR A 49 -0.95 4.34 -10.74
C THR A 49 -1.38 3.27 -11.75
N VAL A 50 -2.13 3.70 -12.75
CA VAL A 50 -2.58 2.89 -13.89
C VAL A 50 -2.17 3.64 -15.14
N ASP A 51 -1.40 2.97 -16.01
CA ASP A 51 -0.80 3.54 -17.22
C ASP A 51 -0.03 4.85 -16.97
N GLY A 52 0.65 4.90 -15.82
CA GLY A 52 1.54 6.00 -15.43
C GLY A 52 0.84 7.17 -14.72
N THR A 53 -0.49 7.17 -14.61
CA THR A 53 -1.24 8.24 -13.94
C THR A 53 -1.93 7.76 -12.65
N PRO A 54 -2.03 8.60 -11.60
CA PRO A 54 -2.87 8.31 -10.46
C PRO A 54 -4.35 8.26 -10.90
N PRO A 55 -5.09 7.19 -10.62
CA PRO A 55 -6.48 7.10 -11.04
C PRO A 55 -7.35 8.11 -10.28
N VAL A 56 -8.36 8.64 -10.97
CA VAL A 56 -9.34 9.58 -10.43
C VAL A 56 -10.32 8.85 -9.52
N VAL A 57 -10.61 9.43 -8.36
CA VAL A 57 -11.60 8.90 -7.41
C VAL A 57 -13.01 9.24 -7.91
N LEU A 58 -13.78 8.21 -8.29
CA LEU A 58 -15.19 8.34 -8.66
C LEU A 58 -16.11 8.20 -7.45
N THR A 59 -15.76 7.30 -6.54
CA THR A 59 -16.45 7.11 -5.26
C THR A 59 -15.40 6.90 -4.17
N PRO A 60 -15.31 7.79 -3.17
CA PRO A 60 -14.29 7.68 -2.14
C PRO A 60 -14.60 6.56 -1.15
N ALA A 61 -13.52 6.02 -0.57
CA ALA A 61 -13.59 5.22 0.64
C ALA A 61 -14.31 6.00 1.75
N GLN A 62 -15.25 5.32 2.42
CA GLN A 62 -16.00 5.90 3.54
C GLN A 62 -15.21 5.69 4.84
N ASP A 63 -15.49 6.50 5.85
CA ASP A 63 -14.85 6.26 7.15
C ASP A 63 -15.24 4.89 7.70
N GLY A 64 -14.27 4.16 8.26
CA GLY A 64 -14.43 2.76 8.67
C GLY A 64 -14.53 1.73 7.53
N GLY A 65 -14.46 2.14 6.25
CA GLY A 65 -14.58 1.25 5.10
C GLY A 65 -13.57 1.52 4.00
N GLY A 66 -12.78 0.51 3.61
CA GLY A 66 -11.71 0.66 2.62
C GLY A 66 -12.12 0.45 1.16
N THR A 67 -13.38 0.68 0.77
CA THR A 67 -13.83 0.46 -0.61
C THR A 67 -13.92 1.77 -1.39
N ALA A 68 -13.17 1.90 -2.48
CA ALA A 68 -13.22 3.03 -3.40
C ALA A 68 -13.46 2.56 -4.84
N VAL A 69 -14.11 3.41 -5.64
CA VAL A 69 -14.24 3.23 -7.08
C VAL A 69 -13.41 4.30 -7.77
N LEU A 70 -12.50 3.88 -8.64
CA LEU A 70 -11.56 4.73 -9.34
C LEU A 70 -11.68 4.50 -10.84
N ALA A 71 -11.16 5.43 -11.64
CA ALA A 71 -10.94 5.23 -13.06
C ALA A 71 -9.59 5.83 -13.45
N PRO A 72 -8.87 5.24 -14.43
CA PRO A 72 -7.73 5.93 -15.04
C PRO A 72 -8.12 7.33 -15.50
N GLU A 73 -7.13 8.21 -15.61
CA GLU A 73 -7.37 9.53 -16.18
C GLU A 73 -7.94 9.41 -17.59
N ALA A 74 -8.95 10.23 -17.89
CA ALA A 74 -9.67 10.21 -19.14
C ALA A 74 -9.85 11.64 -19.64
N THR A 75 -9.92 11.79 -20.96
CA THR A 75 -10.27 13.06 -21.57
C THR A 75 -11.74 13.02 -22.02
N ARG A 76 -12.26 14.17 -22.48
CA ARG A 76 -13.62 14.21 -23.03
C ARG A 76 -13.78 13.28 -24.25
N ASP A 77 -12.73 13.16 -25.05
CA ASP A 77 -12.75 12.42 -26.31
C ASP A 77 -12.27 10.97 -26.14
N GLU A 78 -11.61 10.67 -25.03
CA GLU A 78 -11.11 9.33 -24.68
C GLU A 78 -11.61 8.95 -23.28
N PRO A 79 -12.80 8.32 -23.16
CA PRO A 79 -13.32 7.85 -21.89
C PRO A 79 -12.42 6.76 -21.29
N PRO A 80 -12.45 6.55 -19.96
CA PRO A 80 -11.56 5.60 -19.32
C PRO A 80 -11.84 4.17 -19.80
N ALA A 81 -10.78 3.50 -20.27
CA ALA A 81 -10.86 2.15 -20.81
C ALA A 81 -11.28 1.10 -19.77
N CYS A 82 -11.16 1.39 -18.48
CA CYS A 82 -11.58 0.52 -17.40
C CYS A 82 -12.07 1.28 -16.16
N VAL A 83 -12.73 0.57 -15.25
CA VAL A 83 -13.01 1.00 -13.88
C VAL A 83 -12.20 0.15 -12.91
N VAL A 84 -11.67 0.76 -11.86
CA VAL A 84 -10.92 0.07 -10.80
C VAL A 84 -11.74 0.06 -9.52
N LEU A 85 -12.04 -1.13 -9.02
CA LEU A 85 -12.61 -1.32 -7.70
C LEU A 85 -11.50 -1.68 -6.72
N ARG A 86 -11.19 -0.77 -5.81
CA ARG A 86 -10.18 -0.96 -4.77
C ARG A 86 -10.86 -1.28 -3.45
N ARG A 87 -10.45 -2.38 -2.82
CA ARG A 87 -10.93 -2.79 -1.50
C ARG A 87 -9.76 -3.03 -0.56
N GLN A 88 -9.71 -2.26 0.51
CA GLN A 88 -8.73 -2.36 1.58
C GLN A 88 -9.42 -2.84 2.85
N ALA A 89 -8.75 -3.72 3.58
CA ALA A 89 -9.17 -4.18 4.90
C ALA A 89 -7.96 -4.40 5.79
N LEU A 90 -8.12 -4.12 7.07
CA LEU A 90 -7.08 -4.29 8.08
C LEU A 90 -7.45 -5.42 9.04
N TYR A 91 -6.55 -6.39 9.19
CA TYR A 91 -6.74 -7.50 10.12
C TYR A 91 -5.38 -8.01 10.62
N ASP A 92 -5.25 -8.21 11.93
CA ASP A 92 -4.05 -8.75 12.60
C ASP A 92 -2.71 -8.21 12.08
N GLY A 93 -2.56 -6.87 12.02
CA GLY A 93 -1.33 -6.23 11.54
C GLY A 93 -1.13 -6.27 10.03
N ARG A 94 -2.12 -6.73 9.26
CA ARG A 94 -2.07 -6.87 7.80
C ARG A 94 -3.07 -5.94 7.12
N LEU A 95 -2.57 -5.04 6.29
CA LEU A 95 -3.39 -4.31 5.33
C LEU A 95 -3.49 -5.16 4.07
N THR A 96 -4.67 -5.72 3.83
CA THR A 96 -4.98 -6.45 2.60
C THR A 96 -5.63 -5.49 1.60
N GLU A 97 -5.26 -5.64 0.33
CA GLU A 97 -5.81 -4.86 -0.77
C GLU A 97 -6.20 -5.79 -1.92
N ARG A 98 -7.39 -5.58 -2.48
CA ARG A 98 -7.82 -6.18 -3.73
C ARG A 98 -8.16 -5.08 -4.73
N LEU A 99 -7.49 -5.13 -5.87
CA LEU A 99 -7.76 -4.31 -7.03
C LEU A 99 -8.43 -5.18 -8.08
N THR A 100 -9.64 -4.80 -8.49
CA THR A 100 -10.34 -5.42 -9.62
C THR A 100 -10.49 -4.39 -10.72
N PHE A 101 -9.92 -4.67 -11.88
CA PHE A 101 -9.98 -3.86 -13.09
C PHE A 101 -11.06 -4.44 -13.99
N SER A 102 -12.04 -3.65 -14.41
CA SER A 102 -13.14 -4.06 -15.29
C SER A 102 -13.11 -3.26 -16.58
N SER A 103 -13.03 -3.94 -17.73
CA SER A 103 -12.97 -3.28 -19.04
C SER A 103 -14.29 -2.63 -19.43
N ASN A 104 -14.22 -1.39 -19.92
CA ASN A 104 -15.35 -0.67 -20.52
C ASN A 104 -15.36 -0.79 -22.06
N VAL A 105 -14.35 -1.43 -22.66
CA VAL A 105 -14.13 -1.46 -24.11
C VAL A 105 -14.32 -2.86 -24.70
N GLY A 106 -14.69 -2.91 -25.98
CA GLY A 106 -14.99 -4.15 -26.72
C GLY A 106 -13.78 -4.82 -27.36
N HIS A 107 -12.56 -4.45 -26.96
CA HIS A 107 -11.31 -5.06 -27.43
C HIS A 107 -10.36 -5.31 -26.25
N ASP A 108 -9.45 -6.26 -26.42
CA ASP A 108 -8.43 -6.55 -25.41
C ASP A 108 -7.52 -5.34 -25.21
N THR A 109 -7.11 -5.11 -23.97
CA THR A 109 -6.24 -4.01 -23.56
C THR A 109 -5.19 -4.53 -22.59
N ALA A 110 -4.00 -3.95 -22.59
CA ALA A 110 -2.98 -4.21 -21.57
C ALA A 110 -2.89 -3.00 -20.65
N LEU A 111 -2.91 -3.23 -19.34
CA LEU A 111 -2.73 -2.19 -18.32
C LEU A 111 -1.34 -2.30 -17.70
N THR A 112 -0.64 -1.18 -17.55
CA THR A 112 0.53 -1.08 -16.69
C THR A 112 0.08 -0.59 -15.31
N VAL A 113 0.12 -1.47 -14.32
CA VAL A 113 -0.25 -1.15 -12.94
C VAL A 113 1.02 -1.01 -12.12
N VAL A 114 1.12 0.08 -11.35
CA VAL A 114 2.24 0.28 -10.43
C VAL A 114 1.71 0.60 -9.04
N VAL A 115 2.29 -0.04 -8.03
CA VAL A 115 2.08 0.31 -6.62
C VAL A 115 3.41 0.75 -6.02
N GLU A 116 3.49 2.02 -5.62
CA GLU A 116 4.63 2.53 -4.86
C GLU A 116 4.45 2.21 -3.37
N ALA A 117 5.50 1.66 -2.75
CA ALA A 117 5.54 1.33 -1.34
C ALA A 117 6.80 1.91 -0.66
N ASP A 118 6.66 2.36 0.58
CA ASP A 118 7.79 2.72 1.44
C ASP A 118 7.43 2.55 2.91
N ALA A 119 8.44 2.31 3.75
CA ALA A 119 8.31 2.19 5.19
C ALA A 119 9.42 3.00 5.87
N ASP A 120 9.03 4.00 6.66
CA ASP A 120 9.99 4.86 7.35
C ASP A 120 10.21 4.46 8.82
N PHE A 121 9.30 3.70 9.41
CA PHE A 121 9.31 3.32 10.83
C PHE A 121 9.37 4.55 11.75
N ALA A 122 8.78 5.66 11.31
CA ALA A 122 8.69 6.88 12.11
C ALA A 122 7.83 6.63 13.35
N ASP A 123 8.30 7.07 14.51
CA ASP A 123 7.54 6.97 15.74
C ASP A 123 6.51 8.11 15.87
N GLN A 124 5.56 7.96 16.80
CA GLN A 124 4.51 8.95 17.03
C GLN A 124 5.02 10.36 17.41
N PHE A 125 6.26 10.52 17.86
CA PHE A 125 6.84 11.82 18.20
C PHE A 125 7.40 12.52 16.96
N GLU A 126 8.04 11.76 16.06
CA GLU A 126 8.51 12.27 14.77
C GLU A 126 7.38 12.72 13.84
N LEU A 127 6.19 12.12 14.00
CA LEU A 127 5.04 12.43 13.17
C LEU A 127 4.27 13.68 13.60
N ARG A 128 4.64 14.32 14.72
CA ARG A 128 3.92 15.50 15.23
C ARG A 128 4.17 16.74 14.37
N SER A 129 3.28 17.72 14.52
CA SER A 129 3.35 19.00 13.79
C SER A 129 4.55 19.88 14.14
N ASP A 130 5.32 19.55 15.17
CA ASP A 130 6.49 20.31 15.59
C ASP A 130 7.77 19.92 14.84
N LEU A 131 7.67 19.01 13.87
CA LEU A 131 8.75 18.59 12.95
C LEU A 131 10.05 18.21 13.66
N ARG A 132 9.94 17.70 14.90
CA ARG A 132 11.10 17.30 15.68
C ARG A 132 11.79 16.14 14.98
N THR A 133 13.03 16.38 14.56
CA THR A 133 13.92 15.34 14.07
C THR A 133 14.74 14.85 15.25
N TYR A 134 14.70 13.54 15.50
CA TYR A 134 15.49 12.92 16.55
C TYR A 134 16.72 12.27 15.94
N ASP A 135 17.89 12.53 16.52
CA ASP A 135 19.09 11.80 16.13
C ASP A 135 18.94 10.33 16.53
N LYS A 136 19.15 9.44 15.57
CA LYS A 136 18.99 7.99 15.71
C LYS A 136 20.32 7.32 15.35
N PRO A 137 21.38 7.54 16.14
CA PRO A 137 22.67 6.92 15.87
C PRO A 137 22.52 5.39 15.87
N GLY A 138 23.14 4.75 14.87
CA GLY A 138 23.07 3.30 14.68
C GLY A 138 21.75 2.77 14.11
N ALA A 139 20.83 3.65 13.69
CA ALA A 139 19.64 3.22 12.96
C ALA A 139 20.00 2.79 11.52
N VAL A 140 19.55 1.60 11.14
CA VAL A 140 19.77 1.04 9.80
C VAL A 140 18.42 0.71 9.20
N ARG A 141 18.16 1.22 7.99
CA ARG A 141 17.06 0.79 7.14
C ARG A 141 17.59 -0.09 6.03
N ALA A 142 16.92 -1.21 5.80
CA ALA A 142 17.24 -2.14 4.72
C ALA A 142 15.98 -2.44 3.90
N VAL A 143 16.18 -2.73 2.63
CA VAL A 143 15.13 -3.11 1.69
C VAL A 143 15.62 -4.30 0.89
N GLU A 144 14.81 -5.35 0.85
CA GLU A 144 15.11 -6.58 0.13
C GLU A 144 13.96 -6.92 -0.82
N THR A 145 14.23 -6.98 -2.12
CA THR A 145 13.26 -7.46 -3.10
C THR A 145 13.12 -8.97 -2.97
N THR A 146 11.89 -9.46 -2.92
CA THR A 146 11.58 -10.90 -2.85
C THR A 146 10.90 -11.34 -4.15
N ALA A 147 10.69 -12.65 -4.33
CA ALA A 147 9.99 -13.17 -5.49
C ALA A 147 8.52 -12.69 -5.58
N GLU A 148 7.91 -12.36 -4.44
CA GLU A 148 6.48 -12.01 -4.32
C GLU A 148 6.26 -10.52 -4.05
N GLY A 149 7.32 -9.73 -3.86
CA GLY A 149 7.23 -8.31 -3.56
C GLY A 149 8.50 -7.74 -2.93
N VAL A 150 8.38 -7.14 -1.74
CA VAL A 150 9.49 -6.42 -1.09
C VAL A 150 9.36 -6.37 0.42
N ASP A 151 10.49 -6.53 1.11
CA ASP A 151 10.62 -6.43 2.55
C ASP A 151 11.38 -5.17 2.95
N PHE A 152 10.82 -4.41 3.88
CA PHE A 152 11.45 -3.28 4.55
C PHE A 152 11.82 -3.68 5.97
N ALA A 153 13.01 -3.29 6.42
CA ALA A 153 13.47 -3.54 7.78
C ALA A 153 14.09 -2.29 8.40
N TYR A 154 13.89 -2.13 9.70
CA TYR A 154 14.52 -1.11 10.52
C TYR A 154 15.13 -1.74 11.76
N ARG A 155 16.40 -1.42 12.02
CA ARG A 155 17.15 -1.84 13.21
C ARG A 155 17.74 -0.65 13.95
N ARG A 156 17.69 -0.68 15.27
CA ARG A 156 18.40 0.28 16.15
C ARG A 156 18.65 -0.37 17.51
N GLY A 157 19.91 -0.70 17.81
CA GLY A 157 20.21 -1.53 18.99
C GLY A 157 19.46 -2.87 18.90
N ASP A 158 18.76 -3.24 19.98
CA ASP A 158 17.94 -4.46 20.03
C ASP A 158 16.57 -4.31 19.35
N TRP A 159 16.22 -3.10 18.89
CA TRP A 159 14.95 -2.86 18.22
C TRP A 159 15.00 -3.33 16.77
N HIS A 160 14.03 -4.16 16.37
CA HIS A 160 13.92 -4.66 14.99
C HIS A 160 12.45 -4.75 14.56
N SER A 161 12.08 -3.93 13.57
CA SER A 161 10.74 -3.97 12.95
C SER A 161 10.88 -4.28 11.47
N THR A 162 9.90 -5.00 10.91
CA THR A 162 9.80 -5.22 9.47
C THR A 162 8.41 -4.91 8.93
N THR A 163 8.35 -4.57 7.65
CA THR A 163 7.11 -4.47 6.89
C THR A 163 7.31 -5.22 5.58
N SER A 164 6.49 -6.25 5.34
CA SER A 164 6.53 -7.04 4.10
C SER A 164 5.39 -6.65 3.19
N VAL A 165 5.66 -6.45 1.90
CA VAL A 165 4.66 -6.30 0.84
C VAL A 165 4.74 -7.53 -0.04
N THR A 166 3.61 -8.22 -0.20
CA THR A 166 3.47 -9.40 -1.06
C THR A 166 2.28 -9.20 -1.99
N ALA A 167 2.33 -9.82 -3.18
CA ALA A 167 1.26 -9.71 -4.15
C ALA A 167 0.98 -11.00 -4.92
N THR A 168 -0.26 -11.13 -5.39
CA THR A 168 -0.70 -12.19 -6.28
C THR A 168 -1.57 -11.59 -7.39
N PRO A 169 -1.14 -11.68 -8.67
CA PRO A 169 0.13 -12.24 -9.13
C PRO A 169 1.35 -11.48 -8.60
N ALA A 170 2.51 -12.14 -8.58
CA ALA A 170 3.78 -11.50 -8.23
C ALA A 170 4.10 -10.34 -9.20
N PRO A 171 4.75 -9.26 -8.73
CA PRO A 171 5.17 -8.17 -9.61
C PRO A 171 6.13 -8.70 -10.68
N THR A 172 5.97 -8.20 -11.90
CA THR A 172 6.91 -8.48 -12.99
C THR A 172 8.26 -7.82 -12.76
N GLU A 173 8.26 -6.68 -12.06
CA GLU A 173 9.47 -5.93 -11.73
C GLU A 173 9.27 -5.17 -10.41
N VAL A 174 10.36 -5.00 -9.66
CA VAL A 174 10.41 -4.12 -8.49
C VAL A 174 11.52 -3.09 -8.70
N ILE A 175 11.15 -1.83 -8.87
CA ILE A 175 12.06 -0.73 -9.22
C ILE A 175 12.40 0.08 -7.97
N ALA A 176 13.70 0.41 -7.80
CA ALA A 176 14.15 1.33 -6.76
C ALA A 176 13.75 2.78 -7.07
N LEU A 177 13.12 3.44 -6.10
CA LEU A 177 12.85 4.87 -6.12
C LEU A 177 13.81 5.61 -5.17
N ALA A 178 13.57 6.90 -4.94
CA ALA A 178 14.36 7.68 -4.00
C ALA A 178 14.32 7.07 -2.58
N GLY A 179 15.50 6.89 -1.98
CA GLY A 179 15.63 6.32 -0.64
C GLY A 179 15.26 4.84 -0.58
N THR A 180 14.37 4.49 0.36
CA THR A 180 13.92 3.10 0.56
C THR A 180 12.71 2.74 -0.30
N ALA A 181 12.02 3.72 -0.89
CA ALA A 181 10.81 3.49 -1.66
C ALA A 181 11.02 2.55 -2.87
N ARG A 182 9.98 1.78 -3.18
CA ARG A 182 9.97 0.78 -4.26
C ARG A 182 8.68 0.88 -5.07
N ALA A 183 8.77 0.68 -6.38
CA ALA A 183 7.62 0.55 -7.26
C ALA A 183 7.49 -0.91 -7.69
N LEU A 184 6.38 -1.56 -7.31
CA LEU A 184 6.01 -2.89 -7.78
C LEU A 184 5.21 -2.72 -9.07
N VAL A 185 5.59 -3.43 -10.14
CA VAL A 185 5.05 -3.23 -11.49
C VAL A 185 4.40 -4.50 -12.02
N TRP A 186 3.23 -4.36 -12.63
CA TRP A 186 2.52 -5.43 -13.34
C TRP A 186 2.12 -4.96 -14.74
N ARG A 187 2.14 -5.89 -15.69
CA ARG A 187 1.42 -5.79 -16.97
C ARG A 187 0.26 -6.76 -16.93
N LEU A 188 -0.96 -6.24 -16.86
CA LEU A 188 -2.17 -7.05 -16.76
C LEU A 188 -2.87 -7.07 -18.11
N ASP A 189 -3.14 -8.27 -18.61
CA ASP A 189 -4.03 -8.45 -19.75
C ASP A 189 -5.48 -8.25 -19.27
N LEU A 190 -6.18 -7.33 -19.91
CA LEU A 190 -7.58 -7.00 -19.64
C LEU A 190 -8.42 -7.31 -20.90
N PRO A 191 -9.12 -8.46 -20.93
CA PRO A 191 -9.93 -8.84 -22.08
C PRO A 191 -11.06 -7.86 -22.36
N ALA A 192 -11.57 -7.86 -23.60
CA ALA A 192 -12.78 -7.14 -24.00
C ALA A 192 -13.95 -7.40 -23.03
N HIS A 193 -14.49 -6.34 -22.41
CA HIS A 193 -15.50 -6.42 -21.34
C HIS A 193 -15.17 -7.39 -20.18
N GLY A 194 -13.90 -7.76 -20.05
CA GLY A 194 -13.39 -8.70 -19.06
C GLY A 194 -12.93 -8.02 -17.78
N ARG A 195 -12.26 -8.81 -16.93
CA ARG A 195 -11.69 -8.34 -15.67
C ARG A 195 -10.30 -8.90 -15.42
N ALA A 196 -9.49 -8.13 -14.69
CA ALA A 196 -8.24 -8.57 -14.09
C ALA A 196 -8.26 -8.28 -12.58
N ASP A 197 -7.61 -9.12 -11.79
CA ASP A 197 -7.53 -8.99 -10.33
C ASP A 197 -6.07 -8.95 -9.88
N LEU A 198 -5.77 -8.10 -8.89
CA LEU A 198 -4.50 -8.03 -8.19
C LEU A 198 -4.78 -7.98 -6.68
N ALA A 199 -4.19 -8.90 -5.94
CA ALA A 199 -4.25 -8.93 -4.48
C ALA A 199 -2.89 -8.54 -3.90
N LEU A 200 -2.86 -7.62 -2.94
CA LEU A 200 -1.65 -7.23 -2.22
C LEU A 200 -1.88 -7.38 -0.72
N THR A 201 -0.81 -7.71 0.02
CA THR A 201 -0.83 -7.75 1.47
C THR A 201 0.41 -7.05 2.01
N VAL A 202 0.20 -6.03 2.83
CA VAL A 202 1.23 -5.38 3.64
C VAL A 202 1.15 -5.94 5.06
N THR A 203 2.21 -6.59 5.54
CA THR A 203 2.29 -7.16 6.89
C THR A 203 3.25 -6.35 7.75
N ALA A 204 2.71 -5.66 8.76
CA ALA A 204 3.50 -4.97 9.77
C ALA A 204 3.95 -5.95 10.87
N ARG A 205 5.25 -6.04 11.12
CA ARG A 205 5.84 -6.82 12.22
C ARG A 205 6.64 -5.89 13.12
N PRO A 206 6.01 -5.31 14.15
CA PRO A 206 6.70 -4.43 15.07
C PRO A 206 7.68 -5.22 15.96
N SER A 207 8.71 -4.55 16.46
CA SER A 207 9.65 -5.13 17.41
C SER A 207 8.95 -5.79 18.61
N GLY A 208 9.49 -6.95 19.00
CA GLY A 208 8.93 -7.78 20.08
C GLY A 208 7.55 -8.39 19.75
N ALA A 209 7.10 -8.39 18.50
CA ALA A 209 5.98 -9.22 18.07
C ALA A 209 6.44 -10.69 17.98
N PRO A 210 5.60 -11.67 18.35
CA PRO A 210 5.92 -13.08 18.15
C PRO A 210 6.15 -13.34 16.65
N ALA A 211 7.13 -14.21 16.34
CA ALA A 211 7.36 -14.65 14.97
C ALA A 211 6.04 -15.25 14.41
N PRO A 212 5.73 -15.03 13.12
CA PRO A 212 4.56 -15.65 12.53
C PRO A 212 4.67 -17.17 12.69
N ALA A 213 3.61 -17.81 13.18
CA ALA A 213 3.51 -19.25 13.12
C ALA A 213 3.72 -19.66 11.66
N ALA A 214 4.68 -20.55 11.40
CA ALA A 214 4.85 -21.13 10.07
C ALA A 214 3.48 -21.69 9.66
N GLY A 215 2.91 -21.18 8.58
CA GLY A 215 1.68 -21.73 8.02
C GLY A 215 1.87 -23.23 7.77
N PRO A 216 0.82 -24.05 7.87
CA PRO A 216 0.96 -25.47 7.63
C PRO A 216 1.58 -25.65 6.24
N ALA A 217 2.75 -26.29 6.19
CA ALA A 217 3.34 -26.74 4.95
C ALA A 217 2.25 -27.56 4.25
N GLY A 218 1.80 -27.08 3.09
CA GLY A 218 0.80 -27.77 2.31
C GLY A 218 1.29 -29.17 2.02
N SER A 219 0.70 -30.16 2.71
CA SER A 219 0.75 -31.54 2.30
C SER A 219 -0.07 -31.63 1.02
N GLY A 220 0.63 -31.54 -0.12
CA GLY A 220 0.09 -31.91 -1.42
C GLY A 220 -0.15 -33.42 -1.52
N PRO A 221 -0.98 -33.85 -2.49
CA PRO A 221 -1.46 -35.23 -2.62
C PRO A 221 -0.35 -36.23 -2.93
#